data_AF-A0A2G4YR71-F1
#
_entry.id   AF-A0A2G4YR71-F1
#
_cell.length_a   1.000
_cell.length_b   1.000
_cell.length_c   1.000
_cell.angle_alpha   90.00
_cell.angle_beta   90.00
_cell.angle_gamma   90.00
#
_symmetry.space_group_name_H-M   'P 1'
#
loop_
_entity.id
_entity.type
_entity.pdbx_description
1 polymer ?
#
loop_
_entity_poly.entity_id
_entity_poly.type
_entity_poly.pdbx_seq_one_letter_code
_entity_poly.pdbx_strand_id
1 'polypeptide(L)'
;MTDEKKITLFEEVTTSLERMQNFDCNLLPRESDLGNLLNFANAVPPAKRLIELYNRLTTTALQDFPTQNLNSIKQQCDSDYQKFSQIIDFDLEANDLTQEMRKSWIGAIEEAYDKTFIILHPFISYSLHRSADFQRLDTESRAAFQKIQDNSAKIQEQLIQHKSEAESILQDIRNTAAEQGITQQAKYFKEESEGHNMSALTWETRTKWLSGIIGVYAIASVFIHKWDFITPHNTFDAVQLIVSKILIFSILVYLLTLSAKNYLNHRHNAVVNKHRQNALMTYKALVDASGDSGAKEAVLIQAASCIFNPQSTGYAASSESSTSGKSFVEIFSKPAIQSATSTST
;
A
#
# COMPACT_ATOMS: atom_id res chain seq x y z
N MET A 1 8.50 -42.35 -72.12
CA MET A 1 9.61 -41.41 -72.34
C MET A 1 9.39 -40.24 -71.41
N THR A 2 10.37 -40.05 -70.54
CA THR A 2 10.44 -39.11 -69.42
C THR A 2 10.37 -37.67 -69.93
N ASP A 3 9.29 -36.96 -69.59
CA ASP A 3 9.26 -35.50 -69.72
C ASP A 3 10.12 -34.92 -68.60
N GLU A 4 11.39 -34.68 -68.90
CA GLU A 4 12.28 -33.85 -68.09
C GLU A 4 11.66 -32.45 -67.97
N LYS A 5 11.05 -32.18 -66.82
CA LYS A 5 10.56 -30.87 -66.43
C LYS A 5 11.73 -29.90 -66.49
N LYS A 6 11.72 -28.98 -67.48
CA LYS A 6 12.78 -27.99 -67.69
C LYS A 6 12.86 -27.10 -66.43
N ILE A 7 13.87 -27.35 -65.60
CA ILE A 7 14.08 -26.65 -64.32
C ILE A 7 14.28 -25.15 -64.63
N THR A 8 13.64 -24.28 -63.85
CA THR A 8 13.83 -22.83 -64.02
C THR A 8 15.19 -22.41 -63.47
N LEU A 9 15.84 -21.38 -64.05
CA LEU A 9 17.15 -20.90 -63.58
C LEU A 9 17.15 -20.59 -62.07
N PHE A 10 16.04 -20.06 -61.55
CA PHE A 10 15.88 -19.79 -60.12
C PHE A 10 15.95 -21.06 -59.26
N GLU A 11 15.27 -22.14 -59.66
CA GLU A 11 15.30 -23.42 -58.97
C GLU A 11 16.70 -24.06 -59.03
N GLU A 12 17.40 -23.92 -60.16
CA GLU A 12 18.79 -24.38 -60.30
C GLU A 12 19.73 -23.64 -59.34
N VAL A 13 19.65 -22.31 -59.28
CA VAL A 13 20.49 -21.49 -58.39
C VAL A 13 20.19 -21.80 -56.93
N THR A 14 18.90 -21.96 -56.60
CA THR A 14 18.46 -22.31 -55.23
C THR A 14 19.04 -23.66 -54.83
N THR A 15 18.96 -24.66 -55.72
CA THR A 15 19.52 -26.00 -55.47
C THR A 15 21.05 -25.95 -55.30
N SER A 16 21.77 -25.21 -56.16
CA SER A 16 23.22 -25.04 -56.03
C SER A 16 23.63 -24.33 -54.73
N LEU A 17 22.86 -23.32 -54.32
CA LEU A 17 23.10 -22.59 -53.07
C LEU A 17 22.83 -23.46 -51.84
N GLU A 18 21.67 -24.14 -51.80
CA GLU A 18 21.30 -25.04 -50.70
C GLU A 18 22.28 -26.20 -50.57
N ARG A 19 22.76 -26.75 -51.70
CA ARG A 19 23.78 -27.79 -51.70
C ARG A 19 25.08 -27.33 -51.04
N MET A 20 25.47 -26.08 -51.25
CA MET A 20 26.64 -25.49 -50.62
C MET A 20 26.41 -25.18 -49.13
N GLN A 21 25.23 -24.63 -48.79
CA GLN A 21 24.85 -24.28 -47.41
C GLN A 21 24.73 -25.51 -46.50
N ASN A 22 24.22 -26.62 -47.04
CA ASN A 22 23.98 -27.87 -46.31
C ASN A 22 25.14 -28.88 -46.39
N PHE A 23 26.28 -28.51 -46.98
CA PHE A 23 27.41 -29.42 -47.09
C PHE A 23 28.03 -29.71 -45.73
N ASP A 24 28.23 -31.00 -45.41
CA ASP A 24 28.86 -31.41 -44.16
C ASP A 24 30.39 -31.41 -44.29
N CYS A 25 31.05 -30.38 -43.72
CA CYS A 25 32.50 -30.28 -43.71
C CYS A 25 33.20 -31.43 -42.99
N ASN A 26 32.53 -32.20 -42.13
CA ASN A 26 33.14 -33.32 -41.43
C ASN A 26 33.42 -34.52 -42.33
N LEU A 27 32.92 -34.52 -43.57
CA LEU A 27 33.22 -35.52 -44.59
C LEU A 27 34.61 -35.30 -45.24
N LEU A 28 35.16 -34.09 -45.16
CA LEU A 28 36.42 -33.74 -45.84
C LEU A 28 37.66 -34.46 -45.30
N PRO A 29 37.88 -34.65 -43.98
CA PRO A 29 39.13 -35.20 -43.46
C PRO A 29 39.55 -36.55 -44.05
N ARG A 30 38.60 -37.47 -44.27
CA ARG A 30 38.83 -38.83 -44.78
C ARG A 30 39.98 -39.57 -44.08
N GLU A 31 40.08 -39.41 -42.77
CA GLU A 31 41.17 -39.98 -41.95
C GLU A 31 41.20 -41.51 -41.96
N SER A 32 40.04 -42.16 -42.10
CA SER A 32 39.91 -43.62 -42.22
C SER A 32 40.53 -44.18 -43.49
N ASP A 33 40.47 -43.42 -44.59
CA ASP A 33 40.81 -43.91 -45.93
C ASP A 33 42.23 -43.48 -46.34
N LEU A 34 42.64 -42.27 -45.95
CA LEU A 34 43.90 -41.64 -46.37
C LEU A 34 44.99 -41.69 -45.28
N GLY A 35 44.64 -42.12 -44.07
CA GLY A 35 45.55 -42.19 -42.91
C GLY A 35 46.05 -40.83 -42.42
N ASN A 36 46.96 -40.85 -41.45
CA ASN A 36 47.38 -39.64 -40.70
C ASN A 36 48.22 -38.63 -41.51
N LEU A 37 48.88 -39.06 -42.60
CA LEU A 37 49.80 -38.21 -43.35
C LEU A 37 49.16 -37.52 -44.56
N LEU A 38 48.15 -38.15 -45.17
CA LEU A 38 47.53 -37.67 -46.42
C LEU A 38 46.07 -37.21 -46.26
N ASN A 39 45.51 -37.22 -45.04
CA ASN A 39 44.15 -36.73 -44.76
C ASN A 39 43.96 -35.23 -45.05
N PHE A 40 42.71 -34.82 -45.24
CA PHE A 40 42.33 -33.43 -45.49
C PHE A 40 41.77 -32.74 -44.25
N ALA A 41 42.17 -33.15 -43.04
CA ALA A 41 41.67 -32.55 -41.79
C ALA A 41 41.86 -31.02 -41.76
N ASN A 42 42.96 -30.53 -42.34
CA ASN A 42 43.28 -29.11 -42.46
C ASN A 42 42.36 -28.34 -43.44
N ALA A 43 41.58 -29.01 -44.29
CA ALA A 43 40.61 -28.37 -45.17
C ALA A 43 39.30 -27.99 -44.44
N VAL A 44 39.04 -28.56 -43.26
CA VAL A 44 37.77 -28.35 -42.54
C VAL A 44 37.58 -26.89 -42.09
N PRO A 45 38.55 -26.23 -41.41
CA PRO A 45 38.38 -24.83 -41.02
C PRO A 45 38.11 -23.87 -42.19
N PRO A 46 38.85 -23.89 -43.31
CA PRO A 46 38.56 -23.00 -44.43
C PRO A 46 37.25 -23.35 -45.14
N ALA A 47 36.87 -24.63 -45.21
CA ALA A 47 35.57 -25.04 -45.76
C ALA A 47 34.40 -24.52 -44.91
N LYS A 48 34.46 -24.62 -43.58
CA LYS A 48 33.42 -24.08 -42.68
C LYS A 48 33.25 -22.58 -42.84
N ARG A 49 34.36 -21.85 -42.88
CA ARG A 49 34.37 -20.39 -43.10
C ARG A 49 33.71 -20.01 -44.42
N LEU A 50 33.94 -20.80 -45.48
CA LEU A 50 33.31 -20.61 -46.79
C LEU A 50 31.80 -20.86 -46.74
N ILE A 51 31.34 -21.95 -46.10
CA ILE A 51 29.90 -22.24 -45.97
C ILE A 51 29.18 -21.18 -45.12
N GLU A 52 29.80 -20.72 -44.04
CA GLU A 52 29.25 -19.62 -43.22
C GLU A 52 29.01 -18.34 -44.02
N LEU A 53 29.81 -18.08 -45.06
CA LEU A 53 29.57 -16.96 -45.96
C LEU A 53 28.31 -17.19 -46.82
N TYR A 54 28.15 -18.38 -47.38
CA TYR A 54 26.95 -18.76 -48.15
C TYR A 54 25.68 -18.74 -47.30
N ASN A 55 25.75 -19.10 -46.01
CA ASN A 55 24.62 -19.08 -45.08
C ASN A 55 24.05 -17.67 -44.83
N ARG A 56 24.80 -16.61 -45.18
CA ARG A 56 24.33 -15.22 -45.04
C ARG A 56 23.48 -14.76 -46.23
N LEU A 57 23.40 -15.55 -47.30
CA LEU A 57 22.56 -15.29 -48.46
C LEU A 57 21.26 -16.10 -48.35
N THR A 58 20.12 -15.43 -48.24
CA THR A 58 18.83 -16.15 -48.14
C THR A 58 18.35 -16.60 -49.51
N THR A 59 17.77 -17.80 -49.57
CA THR A 59 17.16 -18.34 -50.81
C THR A 59 15.98 -17.49 -51.28
N THR A 60 15.29 -16.81 -50.37
CA THR A 60 14.20 -15.87 -50.69
C THR A 60 14.68 -14.63 -51.44
N ALA A 61 15.88 -14.13 -51.14
CA ALA A 61 16.44 -12.95 -51.79
C ALA A 61 16.77 -13.18 -53.27
N LEU A 62 17.02 -14.45 -53.66
CA LEU A 62 17.34 -14.82 -55.04
C LEU A 62 16.25 -14.40 -56.04
N GLN A 63 14.99 -14.29 -55.62
CA GLN A 63 13.87 -13.94 -56.51
C GLN A 63 13.99 -12.53 -57.10
N ASP A 64 14.73 -11.64 -56.45
CA ASP A 64 14.87 -10.25 -56.88
C ASP A 64 16.08 -10.03 -57.78
N PHE A 65 16.96 -11.03 -57.91
CA PHE A 65 18.21 -10.86 -58.63
C PHE A 65 18.03 -11.02 -60.14
N PRO A 66 18.63 -10.13 -60.95
CA PRO A 66 18.68 -10.31 -62.39
C PRO A 66 19.31 -11.63 -62.81
N THR A 67 18.91 -12.15 -63.97
CA THR A 67 19.39 -13.43 -64.54
C THR A 67 20.92 -13.54 -64.57
N GLN A 68 21.63 -12.45 -64.89
CA GLN A 68 23.09 -12.42 -64.91
C GLN A 68 23.69 -12.67 -63.52
N ASN A 69 23.11 -12.07 -62.48
CA ASN A 69 23.58 -12.19 -61.10
C ASN A 69 23.28 -13.60 -60.56
N LEU A 70 22.11 -14.15 -60.90
CA LEU A 70 21.77 -15.54 -60.59
C LEU A 70 22.77 -16.52 -61.21
N ASN A 71 23.12 -16.33 -62.48
CA ASN A 71 24.15 -17.14 -63.13
C ASN A 71 25.51 -17.02 -62.43
N SER A 72 25.93 -15.81 -62.01
CA SER A 72 27.18 -15.63 -61.26
C SER A 72 27.16 -16.33 -59.91
N ILE A 73 26.05 -16.26 -59.17
CA ILE A 73 25.89 -16.96 -57.88
C ILE A 73 25.97 -18.47 -58.10
N LYS A 74 25.20 -18.99 -59.08
CA LYS A 74 25.20 -20.42 -59.42
C LYS A 74 26.60 -20.92 -59.80
N GLN A 75 27.29 -20.19 -60.69
CA GLN A 75 28.64 -20.54 -61.13
C GLN A 75 29.62 -20.58 -59.94
N GLN A 76 29.51 -19.63 -59.02
CA GLN A 76 30.37 -19.59 -57.84
C GLN A 76 30.07 -20.75 -56.88
N CYS A 77 28.78 -21.02 -56.60
CA CYS A 77 28.35 -22.17 -55.79
C CYS A 77 28.83 -23.50 -56.40
N ASP A 78 28.66 -23.68 -57.71
CA ASP A 78 29.08 -24.90 -58.41
C ASP A 78 30.61 -25.05 -58.41
N SER A 79 31.34 -23.97 -58.66
CA SER A 79 32.81 -23.98 -58.65
C SER A 79 33.39 -24.29 -57.27
N ASP A 80 32.81 -23.76 -56.20
CA ASP A 80 33.28 -24.02 -54.83
C ASP A 80 32.89 -25.43 -54.38
N TYR A 81 31.68 -25.87 -54.68
CA TYR A 81 31.25 -27.23 -54.39
C TYR A 81 32.12 -28.27 -55.12
N GLN A 82 32.51 -28.01 -56.37
CA GLN A 82 33.43 -28.89 -57.11
C GLN A 82 34.77 -29.10 -56.39
N LYS A 83 35.28 -28.10 -55.65
CA LYS A 83 36.51 -28.25 -54.85
C LYS A 83 36.32 -29.23 -53.70
N PHE A 84 35.13 -29.26 -53.10
CA PHE A 84 34.78 -30.23 -52.08
C PHE A 84 34.55 -31.64 -52.67
N SER A 85 33.83 -31.72 -53.79
CA SER A 85 33.63 -32.98 -54.52
C SER A 85 34.96 -33.59 -54.95
N GLN A 86 35.93 -32.80 -55.41
CA GLN A 86 37.26 -33.31 -55.75
C GLN A 86 37.95 -34.04 -54.59
N ILE A 87 37.70 -33.65 -53.33
CA ILE A 87 38.25 -34.32 -52.15
C ILE A 87 37.46 -35.58 -51.80
N ILE A 88 36.12 -35.50 -51.88
CA ILE A 88 35.24 -36.62 -51.52
C ILE A 88 35.30 -37.74 -52.55
N ASP A 89 35.23 -37.39 -53.83
CA ASP A 89 35.13 -38.34 -54.95
C ASP A 89 36.50 -38.91 -55.35
N PHE A 90 37.59 -38.47 -54.70
CA PHE A 90 38.93 -38.99 -54.98
C PHE A 90 39.06 -40.46 -54.56
N ASP A 91 39.59 -41.28 -55.45
CA ASP A 91 39.77 -42.72 -55.24
C ASP A 91 41.26 -43.10 -55.29
N LEU A 92 41.72 -43.76 -54.23
CA LEU A 92 43.10 -44.25 -54.08
C LEU A 92 43.41 -45.43 -55.01
N GLU A 93 42.40 -46.18 -55.45
CA GLU A 93 42.60 -47.32 -56.36
C GLU A 93 42.90 -46.87 -57.79
N ALA A 94 42.42 -45.68 -58.17
CA ALA A 94 42.53 -45.13 -59.51
C ALA A 94 43.75 -44.23 -59.71
N ASN A 95 44.23 -43.53 -58.68
CA ASN A 95 45.35 -42.57 -58.76
C ASN A 95 46.12 -42.45 -57.44
N ASP A 96 47.43 -42.17 -57.52
CA ASP A 96 48.27 -41.87 -56.36
C ASP A 96 48.06 -40.43 -55.84
N LEU A 97 47.77 -40.28 -54.54
CA LEU A 97 47.70 -38.97 -53.88
C LEU A 97 49.10 -38.53 -53.39
N THR A 98 49.64 -37.48 -54.01
CA THR A 98 50.89 -36.86 -53.54
C THR A 98 50.63 -35.77 -52.49
N GLN A 99 51.63 -35.52 -51.62
CA GLN A 99 51.57 -34.42 -50.64
C GLN A 99 51.39 -33.04 -51.30
N GLU A 100 51.97 -32.84 -52.49
CA GLU A 100 51.82 -31.59 -53.24
C GLU A 100 50.40 -31.42 -53.79
N MET A 101 49.77 -32.49 -54.29
CA MET A 101 48.37 -32.46 -54.73
C MET A 101 47.43 -32.14 -53.57
N ARG A 102 47.63 -32.79 -52.43
CA ARG A 102 46.88 -32.52 -51.20
C ARG A 102 46.99 -31.06 -50.78
N LYS A 103 48.21 -30.52 -50.71
CA LYS A 103 48.46 -29.12 -50.33
C LYS A 103 47.80 -28.14 -51.30
N SER A 104 47.83 -28.45 -52.60
CA SER A 104 47.17 -27.66 -53.64
C SER A 104 45.65 -27.59 -53.45
N TRP A 105 45.00 -28.72 -53.15
CA TRP A 105 43.55 -28.75 -52.93
C TRP A 105 43.12 -28.01 -51.66
N ILE A 106 43.89 -28.14 -50.58
CA ILE A 106 43.65 -27.38 -49.35
C ILE A 106 43.80 -25.88 -49.64
N GLY A 107 44.87 -25.48 -50.31
CA GLY A 107 45.09 -24.08 -50.71
C GLY A 107 43.99 -23.53 -51.62
N ALA A 108 43.44 -24.35 -52.52
CA ALA A 108 42.33 -23.95 -53.38
C ALA A 108 41.04 -23.66 -52.60
N ILE A 109 40.79 -24.36 -51.48
CA ILE A 109 39.66 -24.10 -50.57
C ILE A 109 39.93 -22.85 -49.73
N GLU A 110 41.15 -22.67 -49.24
CA GLU A 110 41.54 -21.46 -48.50
C GLU A 110 41.36 -20.19 -49.33
N GLU A 111 41.83 -20.20 -50.58
CA GLU A 111 41.69 -19.08 -51.51
C GLU A 111 40.26 -18.86 -52.01
N ALA A 112 39.40 -19.89 -51.96
CA ALA A 112 38.02 -19.79 -52.41
C ALA A 112 37.25 -18.76 -51.58
N TYR A 113 37.52 -18.65 -50.27
CA TYR A 113 36.84 -17.69 -49.41
C TYR A 113 36.96 -16.25 -49.92
N ASP A 114 38.17 -15.78 -50.20
CA ASP A 114 38.40 -14.37 -50.58
C ASP A 114 37.74 -14.05 -51.93
N LYS A 115 37.82 -14.98 -52.89
CA LYS A 115 37.19 -14.86 -54.21
C LYS A 115 35.66 -14.82 -54.08
N THR A 116 35.09 -15.74 -53.31
CA THR A 116 33.64 -15.84 -53.08
C THR A 116 33.10 -14.66 -52.29
N PHE A 117 33.86 -14.14 -51.32
CA PHE A 117 33.49 -12.94 -50.58
C PHE A 117 33.28 -11.74 -51.50
N ILE A 118 34.22 -11.47 -52.41
CA ILE A 118 34.13 -10.34 -53.35
C ILE A 118 32.89 -10.46 -54.24
N ILE A 119 32.58 -11.68 -54.70
CA ILE A 119 31.45 -11.93 -55.61
C ILE A 119 30.11 -11.87 -54.87
N LEU A 120 30.02 -12.46 -53.67
CA LEU A 120 28.74 -12.60 -52.96
C LEU A 120 28.39 -11.43 -52.05
N HIS A 121 29.38 -10.62 -51.63
CA HIS A 121 29.14 -9.51 -50.69
C HIS A 121 28.00 -8.56 -51.12
N PRO A 122 27.89 -8.13 -52.39
CA PRO A 122 26.77 -7.27 -52.82
C PRO A 122 25.40 -7.94 -52.65
N PHE A 123 25.31 -9.24 -52.91
CA PHE A 123 24.06 -10.01 -52.79
C PHE A 123 23.69 -10.28 -51.34
N ILE A 124 24.68 -10.59 -50.50
CA ILE A 124 24.50 -10.74 -49.05
C ILE A 124 24.01 -9.42 -48.44
N SER A 125 24.59 -8.29 -48.84
CA SER A 125 24.18 -6.96 -48.36
C SER A 125 22.72 -6.64 -48.70
N TYR A 126 22.30 -6.96 -49.93
CA TYR A 126 20.90 -6.80 -50.35
C TYR A 126 19.97 -7.77 -49.59
N SER A 127 20.37 -9.04 -49.46
CA SER A 127 19.61 -10.07 -48.74
C SER A 127 19.38 -9.68 -47.27
N LEU A 128 20.40 -9.15 -46.61
CA LEU A 128 20.32 -8.65 -45.23
C LEU A 128 19.39 -7.44 -45.13
N HIS A 129 19.51 -6.48 -46.05
CA HIS A 129 18.62 -5.31 -46.09
C HIS A 129 17.16 -5.74 -46.30
N ARG A 130 16.88 -6.65 -47.24
CA ARG A 130 15.52 -7.17 -47.48
C ARG A 130 14.93 -7.90 -46.27
N SER A 131 15.77 -8.59 -45.50
CA SER A 131 15.33 -9.26 -44.26
C SER A 131 15.11 -8.30 -43.08
N ALA A 132 15.77 -7.14 -43.10
CA ALA A 132 15.64 -6.08 -42.10
C ALA A 132 14.53 -5.10 -42.52
N ASP A 133 13.27 -5.50 -42.34
CA ASP A 133 12.11 -4.66 -42.63
C ASP A 133 11.94 -3.56 -41.55
N PHE A 134 12.76 -2.51 -41.63
CA PHE A 134 12.83 -1.39 -40.68
C PHE A 134 11.48 -0.66 -40.50
N GLN A 135 10.61 -0.65 -41.51
CA GLN A 135 9.30 0.00 -41.45
C GLN A 135 8.35 -0.71 -40.49
N ARG A 136 8.38 -2.04 -40.47
CA ARG A 136 7.57 -2.84 -39.53
C ARG A 136 8.04 -2.62 -38.10
N LEU A 137 9.35 -2.57 -37.88
CA LEU A 137 9.94 -2.33 -36.56
C LEU A 137 9.60 -0.93 -36.01
N ASP A 138 9.65 0.12 -36.83
CA ASP A 138 9.28 1.49 -36.41
C ASP A 138 7.79 1.58 -36.04
N THR A 139 6.93 0.91 -36.82
CA THR A 139 5.49 0.87 -36.57
C THR A 139 5.16 0.16 -35.25
N GLU A 140 5.78 -0.99 -35.00
CA GLU A 140 5.61 -1.74 -33.73
C GLU A 140 6.15 -0.96 -32.53
N SER A 141 7.29 -0.27 -32.68
CA SER A 141 7.87 0.57 -31.63
C SER A 141 6.95 1.73 -31.26
N ARG A 142 6.40 2.45 -32.26
CA ARG A 142 5.43 3.53 -32.03
C ARG A 142 4.17 3.05 -31.33
N ALA A 143 3.64 1.90 -31.73
CA ALA A 143 2.48 1.29 -31.08
C ALA A 143 2.76 0.90 -29.61
N ALA A 144 3.95 0.36 -29.34
CA ALA A 144 4.38 0.04 -27.98
C ALA A 144 4.53 1.30 -27.11
N PHE A 145 5.14 2.37 -27.64
CA PHE A 145 5.26 3.64 -26.94
C PHE A 145 3.90 4.27 -26.63
N GLN A 146 2.96 4.25 -27.57
CA GLN A 146 1.60 4.75 -27.33
C GLN A 146 0.92 3.96 -26.22
N LYS A 147 1.03 2.63 -26.23
CA LYS A 147 0.45 1.78 -25.18
C LYS A 147 1.06 2.05 -23.81
N ILE A 148 2.37 2.34 -23.75
CA ILE A 148 3.03 2.75 -22.51
C ILE A 148 2.49 4.11 -22.04
N GLN A 149 2.32 5.08 -22.94
CA GLN A 149 1.79 6.39 -22.61
C GLN A 149 0.35 6.31 -22.10
N ASP A 150 -0.51 5.55 -22.76
CA ASP A 150 -1.91 5.35 -22.36
C ASP A 150 -2.02 4.66 -21.00
N ASN A 151 -1.20 3.63 -20.77
CA ASN A 151 -1.15 2.94 -19.47
C ASN A 151 -0.64 3.87 -18.37
N SER A 152 0.37 4.70 -18.66
CA SER A 152 0.89 5.69 -17.70
C SER A 152 -0.18 6.71 -17.31
N ALA A 153 -0.93 7.23 -18.30
CA ALA A 153 -2.04 8.14 -18.05
C ALA A 153 -3.14 7.50 -17.20
N LYS A 154 -3.52 6.25 -17.49
CA LYS A 154 -4.50 5.49 -16.67
C LYS A 154 -4.00 5.26 -15.25
N ILE A 155 -2.73 4.90 -15.08
CA ILE A 155 -2.13 4.72 -13.74
C ILE A 155 -2.16 6.04 -12.98
N GLN A 156 -1.84 7.17 -13.63
CA GLN A 156 -1.89 8.48 -13.01
C GLN A 156 -3.31 8.86 -12.56
N GLU A 157 -4.32 8.60 -13.40
CA GLU A 157 -5.74 8.82 -13.07
C GLU A 157 -6.17 7.96 -11.87
N GLN A 158 -5.83 6.67 -11.88
CA GLN A 158 -6.09 5.75 -10.76
C GLN A 158 -5.37 6.19 -9.48
N LEU A 159 -4.14 6.71 -9.58
CA LEU A 159 -3.40 7.25 -8.44
C LEU A 159 -4.11 8.46 -7.83
N ILE A 160 -4.61 9.38 -8.65
CA ILE A 160 -5.38 10.55 -8.20
C ILE A 160 -6.67 10.09 -7.52
N GLN A 161 -7.38 9.13 -8.13
CA GLN A 161 -8.61 8.58 -7.57
C GLN A 161 -8.37 7.90 -6.21
N HIS A 162 -7.40 6.99 -6.13
CA HIS A 162 -7.06 6.30 -4.89
C HIS A 162 -6.53 7.24 -3.81
N LYS A 163 -5.80 8.30 -4.18
CA LYS A 163 -5.42 9.35 -3.24
C LYS A 163 -6.65 10.02 -2.64
N SER A 164 -7.61 10.43 -3.49
CA SER A 164 -8.86 11.05 -3.03
C SER A 164 -9.69 10.12 -2.16
N GLU A 165 -9.80 8.84 -2.53
CA GLU A 165 -10.50 7.82 -1.74
C GLU A 165 -9.82 7.61 -0.38
N ALA A 166 -8.49 7.52 -0.35
CA ALA A 166 -7.72 7.37 0.89
C ALA A 166 -7.87 8.59 1.81
N GLU A 167 -7.86 9.81 1.27
CA GLU A 167 -8.12 11.03 2.02
C GLU A 167 -9.54 11.03 2.63
N SER A 168 -10.54 10.59 1.88
CA SER A 168 -11.92 10.43 2.36
C SER A 168 -12.02 9.39 3.48
N ILE A 169 -11.44 8.20 3.28
CA ILE A 169 -11.45 7.12 4.29
C ILE A 169 -10.75 7.57 5.57
N LEU A 170 -9.60 8.24 5.45
CA LEU A 170 -8.86 8.75 6.60
C LEU A 170 -9.68 9.81 7.37
N GLN A 171 -10.41 10.66 6.66
CA GLN A 171 -11.33 11.61 7.27
C GLN A 171 -12.48 10.92 8.00
N ASP A 172 -13.08 9.89 7.41
CA ASP A 172 -14.17 9.11 8.04
C ASP A 172 -13.69 8.36 9.29
N ILE A 173 -12.48 7.79 9.27
CA ILE A 173 -11.86 7.15 10.43
C ILE A 173 -11.66 8.17 11.55
N ARG A 174 -11.13 9.37 11.24
CA ARG A 174 -10.94 10.46 12.22
C ARG A 174 -12.27 10.90 12.82
N ASN A 175 -13.28 11.10 11.99
CA ASN A 175 -14.62 11.47 12.42
C ASN A 175 -15.18 10.40 13.37
N THR A 176 -15.22 9.13 12.93
CA THR A 176 -15.74 7.99 13.71
C THR A 176 -15.00 7.82 15.04
N ALA A 177 -13.68 7.94 15.05
CA ALA A 177 -12.89 7.88 16.29
C ALA A 177 -13.23 9.01 17.26
N ALA A 178 -13.42 10.23 16.75
CA ALA A 178 -13.89 11.35 17.55
C ALA A 178 -15.31 11.11 18.09
N GLU A 179 -16.24 10.60 17.27
CA GLU A 179 -17.60 10.29 17.71
C GLU A 179 -17.62 9.24 18.81
N GLN A 180 -16.85 8.16 18.63
CA GLN A 180 -16.83 7.04 19.57
C GLN A 180 -16.21 7.45 20.91
N GLY A 181 -15.13 8.25 20.88
CA GLY A 181 -14.51 8.79 22.09
C GLY A 181 -15.45 9.70 22.89
N ILE A 182 -16.11 10.64 22.21
CA ILE A 182 -17.04 11.58 22.84
C ILE A 182 -18.29 10.85 23.37
N THR A 183 -18.85 9.94 22.58
CA THR A 183 -20.04 9.16 22.94
C THR A 183 -19.79 8.27 24.15
N GLN A 184 -18.64 7.61 24.22
CA GLN A 184 -18.29 6.75 25.33
C GLN A 184 -18.13 7.56 26.64
N GLN A 185 -17.46 8.72 26.60
CA GLN A 185 -17.35 9.59 27.77
C GLN A 185 -18.70 10.16 28.20
N ALA A 186 -19.54 10.56 27.24
CA ALA A 186 -20.91 11.01 27.54
C ALA A 186 -21.74 9.90 28.20
N LYS A 187 -21.57 8.64 27.78
CA LYS A 187 -22.21 7.48 28.41
C LYS A 187 -21.74 7.29 29.85
N TYR A 188 -20.43 7.35 30.13
CA TYR A 188 -19.92 7.26 31.50
C TYR A 188 -20.51 8.34 32.42
N PHE A 189 -20.53 9.61 31.96
CA PHE A 189 -21.14 10.69 32.74
C PHE A 189 -22.65 10.50 32.96
N LYS A 190 -23.36 9.90 31.99
CA LYS A 190 -24.77 9.55 32.14
C LYS A 190 -24.97 8.51 33.24
N GLU A 191 -24.21 7.42 33.19
CA GLU A 191 -24.30 6.33 34.17
C GLU A 191 -23.97 6.83 35.58
N GLU A 192 -22.91 7.63 35.73
CA GLU A 192 -22.56 8.23 37.03
C GLU A 192 -23.63 9.21 37.53
N SER A 193 -24.21 10.00 36.62
CA SER A 193 -25.34 10.89 36.95
C SER A 193 -26.55 10.10 37.46
N GLU A 194 -26.89 8.99 36.81
CA GLU A 194 -28.02 8.14 37.19
C GLU A 194 -27.76 7.43 38.53
N GLY A 195 -26.54 6.92 38.74
CA GLY A 195 -26.11 6.30 40.00
C GLY A 195 -26.18 7.26 41.18
N HIS A 196 -25.68 8.50 41.02
CA HIS A 196 -25.83 9.54 42.03
C HIS A 196 -27.28 9.96 42.24
N ASN A 197 -28.10 10.02 41.19
CA ASN A 197 -29.51 10.34 41.33
C ASN A 197 -30.28 9.27 42.12
N MET A 198 -30.00 7.99 41.87
CA MET A 198 -30.56 6.87 42.64
C MET A 198 -30.12 6.91 44.11
N SER A 199 -28.84 7.20 44.34
CA SER A 199 -28.29 7.38 45.70
C SER A 199 -28.95 8.55 46.42
N ALA A 200 -29.19 9.66 45.71
CA ALA A 200 -29.92 10.80 46.26
C ALA A 200 -31.34 10.41 46.69
N LEU A 201 -32.12 9.72 45.84
CA LEU A 201 -33.48 9.26 46.21
C LEU A 201 -33.48 8.35 47.44
N THR A 202 -32.44 7.52 47.59
CA THR A 202 -32.25 6.69 48.79
C THR A 202 -32.03 7.55 50.03
N TRP A 203 -31.15 8.55 49.96
CA TRP A 203 -30.90 9.49 51.06
C TRP A 203 -32.10 10.39 51.35
N GLU A 204 -32.87 10.78 50.35
CA GLU A 204 -34.13 11.52 50.51
C GLU A 204 -35.13 10.70 51.36
N THR A 205 -35.28 9.42 51.01
CA THR A 205 -36.16 8.50 51.75
C THR A 205 -35.70 8.32 53.20
N ARG A 206 -34.39 8.16 53.43
CA ARG A 206 -33.80 8.11 54.77
C ARG A 206 -34.02 9.39 55.57
N THR A 207 -33.92 10.55 54.92
CA THR A 207 -34.15 11.87 55.54
C THR A 207 -35.62 12.01 55.96
N LYS A 208 -36.57 11.65 55.08
CA LYS A 208 -38.01 11.63 55.39
C LYS A 208 -38.32 10.70 56.58
N TRP A 209 -37.72 9.51 56.59
CA TRP A 209 -37.91 8.55 57.68
C TRP A 209 -37.34 9.04 59.01
N LEU A 210 -36.11 9.57 59.03
CA LEU A 210 -35.49 10.16 60.22
C LEU A 210 -36.28 11.36 60.75
N SER A 211 -36.81 12.21 59.85
CA SER A 211 -37.68 13.32 60.23
C SER A 211 -38.95 12.82 60.93
N GLY A 212 -39.56 11.75 60.41
CA GLY A 212 -40.69 11.06 61.07
C GLY A 212 -40.33 10.53 62.46
N ILE A 213 -39.18 9.88 62.61
CA ILE A 213 -38.69 9.37 63.91
C ILE A 213 -38.51 10.49 64.91
N ILE A 214 -37.91 11.62 64.50
CA ILE A 214 -37.72 12.78 65.38
C ILE A 214 -39.08 13.32 65.84
N GLY A 215 -40.07 13.39 64.94
CA GLY A 215 -41.43 13.77 65.27
C GLY A 215 -42.09 12.82 66.28
N VAL A 216 -42.01 11.52 66.03
CA VAL A 216 -42.54 10.49 66.95
C VAL A 216 -41.83 10.52 68.30
N TYR A 217 -40.50 10.66 68.31
CA TYR A 217 -39.69 10.78 69.52
C TYR A 217 -40.07 12.03 70.32
N ALA A 218 -40.26 13.18 69.66
CA ALA A 218 -40.68 14.41 70.32
C ALA A 218 -42.06 14.23 71.01
N ILE A 219 -43.03 13.63 70.31
CA ILE A 219 -44.36 13.33 70.86
C ILE A 219 -44.24 12.34 72.04
N ALA A 220 -43.55 11.21 71.85
CA ALA A 220 -43.37 10.20 72.89
C ALA A 220 -42.66 10.76 74.14
N SER A 221 -41.64 11.61 73.93
CA SER A 221 -40.89 12.28 75.01
C SER A 221 -41.78 13.15 75.90
N VAL A 222 -42.85 13.74 75.35
CA VAL A 222 -43.86 14.47 76.12
C VAL A 222 -44.66 13.53 77.02
N PHE A 223 -45.00 12.31 76.58
CA PHE A 223 -45.86 11.39 77.33
C PHE A 223 -45.12 10.37 78.21
N ILE A 224 -43.81 10.18 78.03
CA ILE A 224 -42.98 9.18 78.74
C ILE A 224 -43.04 9.31 80.27
N HIS A 225 -43.20 10.52 80.81
CA HIS A 225 -43.29 10.75 82.27
C HIS A 225 -44.59 10.26 82.92
N LYS A 226 -45.58 9.79 82.13
CA LYS A 226 -46.85 9.26 82.62
C LYS A 226 -46.83 7.75 82.87
N TRP A 227 -45.75 7.05 82.54
CA TRP A 227 -45.60 5.63 82.84
C TRP A 227 -44.85 5.45 84.17
N ASP A 228 -45.49 4.78 85.12
CA ASP A 228 -44.99 4.57 86.50
C ASP A 228 -43.58 3.98 86.58
N PHE A 229 -43.13 3.24 85.56
CA PHE A 229 -41.79 2.67 85.49
C PHE A 229 -40.67 3.70 85.20
N ILE A 230 -40.99 4.85 84.60
CA ILE A 230 -40.03 5.87 84.15
C ILE A 230 -40.24 7.21 84.88
N THR A 231 -41.19 7.26 85.83
CA THR A 231 -41.45 8.44 86.65
C THR A 231 -40.24 8.75 87.54
N PRO A 232 -39.68 9.97 87.48
CA PRO A 232 -38.57 10.33 88.34
C PRO A 232 -39.04 10.44 89.80
N HIS A 233 -38.39 9.69 90.70
CA HIS A 233 -38.71 9.70 92.13
C HIS A 233 -37.82 10.72 92.89
N ASN A 234 -36.67 11.09 92.31
CA ASN A 234 -35.74 12.07 92.85
C ASN A 234 -35.31 13.11 91.79
N THR A 235 -34.81 14.25 92.24
CA THR A 235 -34.22 15.32 91.41
C THR A 235 -33.09 14.82 90.52
N PHE A 236 -32.26 13.88 91.00
CA PHE A 236 -31.20 13.25 90.21
C PHE A 236 -31.75 12.46 89.01
N ASP A 237 -32.80 11.65 89.22
CA ASP A 237 -33.44 10.87 88.15
C ASP A 237 -34.08 11.78 87.10
N ALA A 238 -34.67 12.90 87.53
CA ALA A 238 -35.24 13.90 86.64
C ALA A 238 -34.16 14.55 85.75
N VAL A 239 -33.00 14.91 86.34
CA VAL A 239 -31.87 15.48 85.59
C VAL A 239 -31.30 14.46 84.61
N GLN A 240 -31.10 13.20 85.02
CA GLN A 240 -30.64 12.13 84.14
C GLN A 240 -31.60 11.89 82.96
N LEU A 241 -32.91 11.94 83.21
CA LEU A 241 -33.93 11.78 82.18
C LEU A 241 -33.93 12.96 81.19
N ILE A 242 -33.71 14.20 81.65
CA ILE A 242 -33.58 15.37 80.78
C ILE A 242 -32.30 15.27 79.92
N VAL A 243 -31.16 14.95 80.54
CA VAL A 243 -29.87 14.84 79.84
C VAL A 243 -29.91 13.75 78.77
N SER A 244 -30.44 12.57 79.10
CA SER A 244 -30.61 11.48 78.13
C SER A 244 -31.54 11.86 76.97
N LYS A 245 -32.61 12.62 77.23
CA LYS A 245 -33.49 13.13 76.17
C LYS A 245 -32.78 14.08 75.21
N ILE A 246 -32.03 15.04 75.77
CA ILE A 246 -31.25 16.00 74.98
C ILE A 246 -30.19 15.26 74.15
N LEU A 247 -29.51 14.28 74.74
CA LEU A 247 -28.48 13.51 74.06
C LEU A 247 -29.06 12.71 72.89
N ILE A 248 -30.15 11.97 73.09
CA ILE A 248 -30.82 11.21 72.02
C ILE A 248 -31.31 12.16 70.92
N PHE A 249 -31.95 13.28 71.29
CA PHE A 249 -32.42 14.28 70.32
C PHE A 249 -31.27 14.86 69.50
N SER A 250 -30.16 15.22 70.14
CA SER A 250 -28.96 15.76 69.48
C SER A 250 -28.39 14.78 68.44
N ILE A 251 -28.28 13.50 68.80
CA ILE A 251 -27.82 12.45 67.87
C ILE A 251 -28.78 12.32 66.68
N LEU A 252 -30.10 12.30 66.92
CA LEU A 252 -31.08 12.19 65.84
C LEU A 252 -31.03 13.40 64.90
N VAL A 253 -30.93 14.61 65.43
CA VAL A 253 -30.79 15.84 64.62
C VAL A 253 -29.48 15.83 63.82
N TYR A 254 -28.38 15.34 64.41
CA TYR A 254 -27.11 15.18 63.70
C TYR A 254 -27.24 14.19 62.53
N LEU A 255 -27.84 13.02 62.75
CA LEU A 255 -28.09 12.03 61.69
C LEU A 255 -29.00 12.57 60.58
N LEU A 256 -30.05 13.33 60.94
CA LEU A 256 -30.90 14.01 59.98
C LEU A 256 -30.09 14.99 59.13
N THR A 257 -29.28 15.83 59.77
CA THR A 257 -28.42 16.81 59.08
C THR A 257 -27.42 16.13 58.14
N LEU A 258 -26.81 15.02 58.58
CA LEU A 258 -25.89 14.24 57.74
C LEU A 258 -26.60 13.62 56.53
N SER A 259 -27.81 13.06 56.73
CA SER A 259 -28.60 12.49 55.64
C SER A 259 -29.04 13.53 54.62
N ALA A 260 -29.46 14.71 55.08
CA ALA A 260 -29.81 15.85 54.22
C ALA A 260 -28.59 16.36 53.43
N LYS A 261 -27.42 16.47 54.07
CA LYS A 261 -26.16 16.83 53.38
C LYS A 261 -25.78 15.80 52.31
N ASN A 262 -25.89 14.51 52.59
CA ASN A 262 -25.60 13.47 51.60
C ASN A 262 -26.57 13.51 50.42
N TYR A 263 -27.87 13.76 50.66
CA TYR A 263 -28.84 13.99 49.60
C TYR A 263 -28.42 15.14 48.67
N LEU A 264 -28.08 16.30 49.26
CA LEU A 264 -27.66 17.50 48.53
C LEU A 264 -26.39 17.24 47.70
N ASN A 265 -25.38 16.57 48.28
CA ASN A 265 -24.13 16.23 47.59
C ASN A 265 -24.37 15.31 46.39
N HIS A 266 -25.18 14.26 46.55
CA HIS A 266 -25.51 13.35 45.45
C HIS A 266 -26.34 14.03 44.36
N ARG A 267 -27.27 14.93 44.71
CA ARG A 267 -28.01 15.74 43.73
C ARG A 267 -27.10 16.71 42.98
N HIS A 268 -26.14 17.33 43.68
CA HIS A 268 -25.13 18.18 43.05
C HIS A 268 -24.33 17.39 42.01
N ASN A 269 -23.74 16.26 42.40
CA ASN A 269 -22.93 15.45 41.49
C ASN A 269 -23.74 14.89 40.31
N ALA A 270 -25.00 14.51 40.55
CA ALA A 270 -25.90 14.08 39.47
C ALA A 270 -26.10 15.21 38.43
N VAL A 271 -26.40 16.43 38.87
CA VAL A 271 -26.60 17.57 37.97
C VAL A 271 -25.30 17.94 37.23
N VAL A 272 -24.16 17.94 37.93
CA VAL A 272 -22.85 18.23 37.30
C VAL A 272 -22.52 17.19 36.23
N ASN A 273 -22.66 15.91 36.52
CA ASN A 273 -22.37 14.86 35.53
C ASN A 273 -23.38 14.89 34.36
N LYS A 274 -24.64 15.21 34.63
CA LYS A 274 -25.63 15.43 33.56
C LYS A 274 -25.26 16.61 32.66
N HIS A 275 -24.75 17.70 33.24
CA HIS A 275 -24.27 18.84 32.48
C HIS A 275 -23.06 18.48 31.61
N ARG A 276 -22.08 17.76 32.16
CA ARG A 276 -20.90 17.26 31.42
C ARG A 276 -21.30 16.39 30.24
N GLN A 277 -22.26 15.47 30.44
CA GLN A 277 -22.84 14.68 29.36
C GLN A 277 -23.41 15.58 28.26
N ASN A 278 -24.25 16.54 28.62
CA ASN A 278 -24.90 17.43 27.65
C ASN A 278 -23.88 18.30 26.90
N ALA A 279 -22.83 18.78 27.59
CA ALA A 279 -21.74 19.55 26.99
C ALA A 279 -20.99 18.72 25.92
N LEU A 280 -20.65 17.45 26.21
CA LEU A 280 -20.02 16.54 25.25
C LEU A 280 -20.90 16.25 24.04
N MET A 281 -22.19 15.98 24.25
CA MET A 281 -23.13 15.69 23.16
C MET A 281 -23.36 16.91 22.25
N THR A 282 -23.37 18.11 22.83
CA THR A 282 -23.60 19.36 22.08
C THR A 282 -22.33 19.87 21.41
N TYR A 283 -21.15 19.60 21.99
CA TYR A 283 -19.84 19.98 21.44
C TYR A 283 -19.68 19.52 20.00
N LYS A 284 -20.02 18.25 19.71
CA LYS A 284 -19.90 17.68 18.37
C LYS A 284 -20.74 18.47 17.36
N ALA A 285 -22.01 18.71 17.67
CA ALA A 285 -22.91 19.49 16.81
C ALA A 285 -22.41 20.93 16.59
N LEU A 286 -21.79 21.55 17.59
CA LEU A 286 -21.24 22.91 17.48
C LEU A 286 -19.95 22.97 16.64
N VAL A 287 -19.07 21.97 16.77
CA VAL A 287 -17.85 21.88 15.96
C VAL A 287 -18.17 21.57 14.50
N ASP A 288 -19.14 20.67 14.26
CA ASP A 288 -19.58 20.32 12.90
C ASP A 288 -20.28 21.50 12.21
N ALA A 289 -21.03 22.32 12.96
CA ALA A 289 -21.66 23.54 12.44
C ALA A 289 -20.68 24.72 12.25
N SER A 290 -19.49 24.65 12.84
CA SER A 290 -18.49 25.73 12.75
C SER A 290 -17.66 25.58 11.47
N GLY A 291 -17.82 26.51 10.53
CA GLY A 291 -17.11 26.49 9.25
C GLY A 291 -15.64 26.94 9.29
N ASP A 292 -15.26 27.73 10.30
CA ASP A 292 -13.91 28.29 10.45
C ASP A 292 -13.10 27.61 11.56
N SER A 293 -11.78 27.50 11.38
CA SER A 293 -10.86 26.88 12.33
C SER A 293 -10.83 27.64 13.67
N GLY A 294 -10.98 28.97 13.65
CA GLY A 294 -11.04 29.78 14.86
C GLY A 294 -12.30 29.52 15.70
N ALA A 295 -13.43 29.31 15.03
CA ALA A 295 -14.70 28.99 15.70
C ALA A 295 -14.67 27.59 16.35
N LYS A 296 -14.05 26.60 15.69
CA LYS A 296 -13.87 25.24 16.26
C LYS A 296 -13.02 25.27 17.53
N GLU A 297 -11.92 26.02 17.53
CA GLU A 297 -11.05 26.17 18.70
C GLU A 297 -11.77 26.86 19.86
N ALA A 298 -12.53 27.92 19.59
CA ALA A 298 -13.32 28.60 20.62
C ALA A 298 -14.38 27.68 21.24
N VAL A 299 -15.07 26.87 20.42
CA VAL A 299 -16.05 25.87 20.88
C VAL A 299 -15.37 24.79 21.73
N LEU A 300 -14.19 24.32 21.33
CA LEU A 300 -13.40 23.34 22.10
C LEU A 300 -13.00 23.86 23.47
N ILE A 301 -12.45 25.07 23.54
CA ILE A 301 -12.06 25.72 24.80
C ILE A 301 -13.27 25.89 25.71
N GLN A 302 -14.41 26.34 25.16
CA GLN A 302 -15.63 26.51 25.93
C GLN A 302 -16.20 25.18 26.41
N ALA A 303 -16.21 24.14 25.58
CA ALA A 303 -16.65 22.80 25.97
C ALA A 303 -15.75 22.19 27.06
N ALA A 304 -14.42 22.34 26.95
CA ALA A 304 -13.48 21.90 27.96
C ALA A 304 -13.73 22.61 29.30
N SER A 305 -14.00 23.92 29.27
CA SER A 305 -14.39 24.68 30.46
C SER A 305 -15.68 24.12 31.09
N CYS A 306 -16.73 23.86 30.31
CA CYS A 306 -17.97 23.27 30.81
C CYS A 306 -17.78 21.87 31.42
N ILE A 307 -16.83 21.08 30.91
CA ILE A 307 -16.58 19.70 31.38
C ILE A 307 -15.76 19.70 32.67
N PHE A 308 -14.69 20.49 32.74
CA PHE A 308 -13.69 20.38 33.81
C PHE A 308 -13.80 21.45 34.89
N ASN A 309 -14.43 22.60 34.62
CA ASN A 309 -14.53 23.67 35.61
C ASN A 309 -15.56 23.31 36.69
N PRO A 310 -15.26 23.46 38.00
CA PRO A 310 -16.23 23.26 39.06
C PRO A 310 -17.47 24.14 38.86
N GLN A 311 -18.64 23.51 38.76
CA GLN A 311 -19.93 24.18 38.57
C GLN A 311 -20.66 24.26 39.90
N SER A 312 -21.06 25.45 40.35
CA SER A 312 -21.98 25.58 41.47
C SER A 312 -23.38 25.18 41.04
N THR A 313 -24.04 24.30 41.78
CA THR A 313 -25.47 23.99 41.58
C THR A 313 -26.26 24.46 42.80
N GLY A 314 -27.56 24.65 42.66
CA GLY A 314 -28.43 25.02 43.79
C GLY A 314 -28.49 23.98 44.93
N TYR A 315 -27.84 22.83 44.78
CA TYR A 315 -27.72 21.79 45.81
C TYR A 315 -26.41 21.88 46.61
N ALA A 316 -25.39 22.59 46.12
CA ALA A 316 -24.18 22.84 46.87
C ALA A 316 -24.22 24.27 47.43
N ALA A 317 -23.92 24.44 48.71
CA ALA A 317 -23.68 25.77 49.26
C ALA A 317 -22.46 26.35 48.55
N SER A 318 -22.63 27.53 47.95
CA SER A 318 -21.51 28.30 47.40
C SER A 318 -20.60 28.69 48.57
N SER A 319 -19.54 27.91 48.81
CA SER A 319 -18.41 28.43 49.56
C SER A 319 -17.89 29.62 48.76
N GLU A 320 -17.83 30.80 49.38
CA GLU A 320 -17.23 32.05 48.87
C GLU A 320 -15.72 31.92 48.65
N SER A 321 -15.30 30.86 47.98
CA SER A 321 -13.98 30.62 47.45
C SER A 321 -14.13 30.25 45.98
N SER A 322 -14.90 31.06 45.24
CA SER A 322 -14.81 31.10 43.79
C SER A 322 -13.49 31.80 43.42
N THR A 323 -12.37 31.13 43.71
CA THR A 323 -11.13 31.35 42.96
C THR A 323 -11.49 30.98 41.54
N SER A 324 -11.83 32.02 40.79
CA SER A 324 -12.23 31.99 39.40
C SER A 324 -11.49 30.89 38.64
N GLY A 325 -12.25 29.95 38.07
CA GLY A 325 -11.80 29.08 36.98
C GLY A 325 -11.31 29.84 35.72
N LYS A 326 -11.12 31.16 35.81
CA LYS A 326 -10.41 32.01 34.85
C LYS A 326 -8.93 31.62 34.70
N SER A 327 -8.35 30.87 35.66
CA SER A 327 -6.90 30.59 35.66
C SER A 327 -6.43 29.62 34.56
N PHE A 328 -7.25 28.72 34.02
CA PHE A 328 -6.75 27.78 32.99
C PHE A 328 -6.87 28.33 31.56
N VAL A 329 -7.91 29.11 31.27
CA VAL A 329 -8.15 29.70 29.93
C VAL A 329 -7.17 30.84 29.64
N GLU A 330 -6.72 31.58 30.66
CA GLU A 330 -5.78 32.70 30.48
C GLU A 330 -4.31 32.23 30.33
N ILE A 331 -3.97 31.04 30.83
CA ILE A 331 -2.61 30.49 30.77
C ILE A 331 -2.32 29.85 29.40
N PHE A 332 -3.33 29.24 28.76
CA PHE A 332 -3.15 28.61 27.44
C PHE A 332 -3.45 29.52 26.24
N SER A 333 -4.11 30.67 26.44
CA SER A 333 -4.39 31.63 25.35
C SER A 333 -3.27 32.65 25.11
N LYS A 334 -2.38 32.89 26.09
CA LYS A 334 -1.27 33.84 25.94
C LYS A 334 -0.10 33.40 25.04
N PRO A 335 0.27 32.12 24.89
CA PRO A 335 1.37 31.73 24.01
C PRO A 335 1.03 31.83 22.50
N ALA A 336 -0.25 31.75 22.13
CA ALA A 336 -0.68 31.73 20.73
C ALA A 336 -0.81 33.13 20.10
N ILE A 337 -1.03 34.17 20.91
CA ILE A 337 -1.22 35.55 20.40
C ILE A 337 0.12 36.32 20.33
N GLN A 338 1.11 35.96 21.17
CA GLN A 338 2.44 36.59 21.11
C GLN A 338 3.31 36.13 19.93
N SER A 339 3.09 34.93 19.39
CA SER A 339 3.83 34.42 18.22
C SER A 339 3.31 34.95 16.88
N ALA A 340 2.09 35.48 16.83
CA ALA A 340 1.53 36.10 15.63
C ALA A 340 1.92 37.59 15.46
N THR A 341 2.39 38.24 16.53
CA THR A 341 2.70 39.68 16.53
C THR A 341 4.21 39.96 16.41
N SER A 342 5.07 38.98 16.67
CA SER A 342 6.54 39.13 16.58
C SER A 342 7.13 38.82 15.21
N THR A 343 6.32 38.41 14.23
CA THR A 343 6.77 38.13 12.85
C THR A 343 6.52 39.32 11.90
N SER A 344 6.09 40.46 12.43
CA SER A 344 5.83 41.70 11.69
C SER A 344 6.60 42.89 12.26
N THR A 345 7.92 42.77 12.32
CA THR A 345 8.94 43.85 12.35
C THR A 345 10.24 43.24 11.87
#